data_AF-A0A450X1Q2-F1
#
_entry.id   AF-A0A450X1Q2-F1
#
_cell.length_a   1.000
_cell.length_b   1.000
_cell.length_c   1.000
_cell.angle_alpha   90.00
_cell.angle_beta   90.00
_cell.angle_gamma   90.00
#
_symmetry.space_group_name_H-M   'P 1'
#
loop_
_entity.id
_entity.type
_entity.pdbx_description
1 polymer ?
#
loop_
_entity_poly.entity_id
_entity_poly.type
_entity_poly.pdbx_seq_one_letter_code
_entity_poly.pdbx_strand_id
1 'polypeptide(L)' 'MSKLDLAKEKIAYLKFWLGIMVAVEASLTGWLLTNFQSAHWILVFAGAVVLLAIGFGGYAIHTRIEKKITSLEEL' A
#
# COMPACT_ATOMS: atom_id res chain seq x y z
N MET A 1 14.66 -24.55 -4.50
CA MET A 1 14.22 -23.37 -5.29
C MET A 1 15.43 -22.54 -5.62
N SER A 2 15.53 -22.01 -6.84
CA SER A 2 16.62 -21.12 -7.20
C SER A 2 16.48 -19.78 -6.47
N LYS A 3 17.56 -19.01 -6.35
CA LYS A 3 17.51 -17.66 -5.76
C LYS A 3 16.52 -16.75 -6.51
N LEU A 4 16.35 -16.99 -7.82
CA LEU A 4 15.41 -16.29 -8.69
C LEU A 4 13.96 -16.62 -8.34
N ASP A 5 13.63 -17.89 -8.10
CA ASP A 5 12.26 -18.30 -7.74
C ASP A 5 11.82 -17.67 -6.41
N LEU A 6 12.71 -17.68 -5.41
CA LEU A 6 12.44 -17.04 -4.12
C LEU A 6 12.23 -15.52 -4.25
N ALA A 7 12.98 -14.87 -5.15
CA ALA A 7 12.83 -13.44 -5.38
C ALA A 7 11.49 -13.10 -6.05
N LYS A 8 11.07 -13.90 -7.03
CA LYS A 8 9.76 -13.78 -7.69
C LYS A 8 8.61 -13.95 -6.69
N GLU A 9 8.69 -14.95 -5.81
CA GLU A 9 7.70 -15.19 -4.77
C GLU A 9 7.59 -14.01 -3.79
N LYS A 10 8.73 -13.45 -3.35
CA LYS A 10 8.75 -12.24 -2.52
C LYS A 10 8.11 -11.03 -3.21
N ILE A 11 8.35 -10.86 -4.51
CA ILE A 11 7.73 -9.79 -5.29
C ILE A 11 6.20 -10.00 -5.38
N ALA A 12 5.76 -11.23 -5.63
CA ALA A 12 4.32 -11.56 -5.68
C ALA A 12 3.63 -11.27 -4.34
N TYR A 13 4.26 -11.65 -3.23
CA TYR A 13 3.77 -11.35 -1.89
C TYR A 13 3.68 -9.83 -1.62
N LEU A 14 4.68 -9.06 -2.03
CA LEU A 14 4.65 -7.60 -1.88
C LEU A 14 3.56 -6.95 -2.76
N LYS A 15 3.35 -7.44 -3.99
CA LYS A 15 2.27 -6.98 -4.87
C LYS A 15 0.89 -7.24 -4.28
N PHE A 16 0.70 -8.40 -3.65
CA PHE A 16 -0.53 -8.72 -2.93
C PHE A 16 -0.81 -7.70 -1.82
N TRP A 17 0.18 -7.40 -0.98
CA TRP A 17 0.03 -6.40 0.07
C TRP A 17 -0.19 -4.99 -0.46
N LEU A 18 0.47 -4.61 -1.56
CA LEU A 18 0.23 -3.34 -2.23
C LEU A 18 -1.23 -3.22 -2.68
N GLY A 19 -1.79 -4.28 -3.25
CA GLY A 19 -3.20 -4.34 -3.63
C GLY A 19 -4.15 -4.17 -2.45
N ILE A 20 -3.87 -4.83 -1.31
CA ILE A 20 -4.63 -4.64 -0.07
C ILE A 20 -4.55 -3.18 0.39
N MET A 21 -3.37 -2.56 0.38
CA MET A 21 -3.23 -1.16 0.79
C MET A 21 -4.08 -0.23 -0.06
N VAL A 22 -4.05 -0.39 -1.40
CA VAL A 22 -4.88 0.40 -2.32
C VAL A 22 -6.37 0.19 -2.05
N ALA A 23 -6.81 -1.04 -1.80
CA ALA A 23 -8.21 -1.32 -1.48
C ALA A 23 -8.65 -0.62 -0.18
N VAL A 24 -7.84 -0.69 0.87
CA VAL A 24 -8.12 -0.03 2.16
C VAL A 24 -8.12 1.50 2.00
N GLU A 25 -7.19 2.06 1.24
CA GLU A 25 -7.14 3.49 0.93
C GLU A 25 -8.41 3.96 0.20
N ALA A 26 -8.84 3.22 -0.82
CA ALA A 26 -10.07 3.51 -1.56
C ALA A 26 -11.32 3.43 -0.66
N SER A 27 -11.41 2.39 0.19
CA SER A 27 -12.51 2.23 1.13
C SER A 27 -12.59 3.38 2.15
N LEU A 28 -11.46 3.75 2.76
CA LEU A 28 -11.42 4.85 3.74
C LEU A 28 -11.73 6.20 3.08
N THR A 29 -11.20 6.42 1.87
CA THR A 29 -11.51 7.62 1.08
C THR A 29 -13.01 7.70 0.78
N GLY A 30 -13.62 6.61 0.31
CA GLY A 30 -15.07 6.55 0.05
C GLY A 30 -15.90 6.80 1.30
N TRP A 31 -15.50 6.23 2.45
CA TRP A 31 -16.17 6.48 3.73
C TRP A 31 -16.09 7.96 4.12
N LEU A 32 -14.91 8.57 4.03
CA LEU A 32 -14.71 9.99 4.35
C LEU A 32 -15.56 10.88 3.44
N LEU A 33 -15.55 10.67 2.12
CA LEU A 33 -16.35 11.47 1.18
C LEU A 33 -17.85 11.39 1.47
N THR A 34 -18.33 10.23 1.92
CA THR A 34 -19.76 10.01 2.18
C THR A 34 -20.20 10.54 3.56
N ASN A 35 -19.28 10.59 4.53
CA ASN A 35 -19.60 10.94 5.92
C ASN A 35 -18.97 12.27 6.38
N PHE A 36 -18.26 13.00 5.51
CA PHE A 36 -17.47 14.17 5.89
C PHE A 36 -18.27 15.23 6.67
N GLN A 37 -19.53 15.46 6.30
CA GLN A 37 -20.37 16.50 6.92
C GLN A 37 -20.99 16.05 8.26
N SER A 38 -21.22 14.75 8.45
CA SER A 38 -21.91 14.19 9.62
C SER A 38 -20.97 13.56 10.63
N ALA A 39 -19.77 13.19 10.22
CA ALA A 39 -18.77 12.57 11.06
C ALA A 39 -18.16 13.57 12.04
N HIS A 40 -17.85 13.09 13.25
CA HIS A 40 -17.12 13.88 14.23
C HIS A 40 -15.75 14.28 13.67
N TRP A 41 -15.33 15.53 13.85
CA TRP A 41 -14.11 16.08 13.25
C TRP A 41 -12.84 15.28 13.61
N ILE A 42 -12.78 14.69 14.81
CA ILE A 42 -11.69 13.79 15.23
C ILE A 42 -11.58 12.57 14.31
N LEU A 43 -12.72 11.98 13.88
CA LEU A 43 -12.72 10.83 12.97
C LEU A 43 -12.22 11.24 11.57
N VAL A 44 -12.61 12.43 11.12
CA VAL A 44 -12.12 12.99 9.84
C VAL A 44 -10.61 13.20 9.90
N PHE A 45 -10.10 13.80 10.98
CA PHE A 45 -8.67 14.02 11.18
C PHE A 45 -7.90 12.69 11.27
N ALA A 46 -8.38 11.74 12.07
CA ALA A 46 -7.78 10.42 12.18
C ALA A 46 -7.78 9.69 10.82
N GLY A 47 -8.88 9.78 10.06
CA GLY A 47 -8.97 9.23 8.71
C GLY A 47 -7.93 9.83 7.76
N ALA A 48 -7.74 11.15 7.78
CA ALA A 48 -6.70 11.81 6.99
C ALA A 48 -5.28 11.35 7.36
N VAL A 49 -4.99 11.22 8.66
CA VAL A 49 -3.69 10.69 9.14
C VAL A 49 -3.48 9.25 8.68
N VAL A 50 -4.51 8.42 8.75
CA VAL A 50 -4.45 7.02 8.30
C VAL A 50 -4.25 6.92 6.78
N LEU A 51 -4.92 7.77 5.98
CA LEU A 51 -4.68 7.83 4.53
C LEU A 51 -3.22 8.18 4.22
N LEU A 52 -2.63 9.15 4.91
CA LEU A 52 -1.20 9.48 4.74
C LEU A 52 -0.30 8.30 5.10
N ALA A 53 -0.61 7.60 6.20
CA ALA A 53 0.17 6.43 6.62
C ALA A 53 0.06 5.26 5.62
N ILE A 54 -1.14 4.99 5.09
CA ILE A 54 -1.35 3.95 4.06
C ILE A 54 -0.64 4.34 2.77
N GLY A 55 -0.77 5.58 2.31
CA GLY A 55 -0.09 6.08 1.12
C GLY A 55 1.43 5.94 1.23
N PHE A 56 2.02 6.31 2.38
CA PHE A 56 3.44 6.09 2.64
C PHE A 56 3.82 4.60 2.66
N GLY A 57 2.99 3.75 3.29
CA GLY A 57 3.18 2.30 3.28
C GLY A 57 3.17 1.71 1.88
N GLY A 58 2.20 2.13 1.04
CA GLY A 58 2.07 1.72 -0.35
C GLY A 58 3.29 2.14 -1.17
N TYR A 59 3.72 3.40 -1.03
CA TYR A 59 4.95 3.89 -1.66
C TYR A 59 6.18 3.08 -1.25
N ALA A 60 6.35 2.79 0.05
CA ALA A 60 7.47 2.00 0.53
C ALA A 60 7.46 0.56 -0.02
N ILE A 61 6.30 -0.09 -0.12
CA ILE A 61 6.16 -1.40 -0.74
C ILE A 61 6.51 -1.34 -2.23
N HIS A 62 6.00 -0.34 -2.95
CA HIS A 62 6.29 -0.13 -4.36
C HIS A 62 7.79 0.02 -4.61
N THR A 63 8.48 0.90 -3.87
CA THR A 63 9.94 1.06 -3.99
C THR A 63 10.70 -0.22 -3.65
N ARG A 64 10.21 -1.03 -2.70
CA ARG A 64 10.82 -2.34 -2.39
C ARG A 64 10.65 -3.34 -3.52
N ILE A 65 9.52 -3.32 -4.22
CA ILE A 65 9.29 -4.16 -5.39
C ILE A 65 10.24 -3.76 -6.52
N GLU A 66 10.34 -2.47 -6.84
CA GLU A 66 11.23 -1.97 -7.89
C GLU A 66 12.68 -2.35 -7.61
N LYS A 67 13.20 -2.08 -6.40
CA LYS A 67 14.56 -2.45 -6.02
C LYS A 67 14.83 -3.95 -6.17
N LYS A 68 13.84 -4.80 -5.86
CA LYS A 68 13.97 -6.25 -6.05
C LYS A 68 14.00 -6.64 -7.52
N ILE A 69 13.18 -6.00 -8.35
CA ILE A 69 13.18 -6.25 -9.80
C ILE A 69 14.53 -5.84 -10.41
N THR A 70 15.02 -4.63 -10.13
CA THR A 70 16.32 -4.15 -10.63
C THR A 70 17.46 -5.08 -10.21
N SER A 71 17.48 -5.55 -8.95
CA SER A 71 18.51 -6.49 -8.50
C SER A 71 18.49 -7.86 -9.20
N LEU A 72 17.38 -8.22 -9.85
CA LEU A 72 17.27 -9.43 -10.66
C LEU A 72 17.66 -9.22 -12.11
N GLU A 73 17.53 -7.99 -12.63
CA GLU A 73 18.00 -7.63 -13.98
C GLU A 73 19.53 -7.56 -14.05
N GLU A 74 20.18 -7.26 -12.92
CA GLU A 74 21.65 -7.20 -12.80
C GLU A 74 22.33 -8.57 -12.58
N LEU A 75 21.56 -9.66 -12.43
CA LEU A 75 22.03 -11.04 -12.19
C LEU A 75 21.96 -11.90 -13.45
#